data_AF-A0AAJ1B3R5-F1
#
_entry.id   AF-A0AAJ1B3R5-F1
#
_cell.length_a   1.000
_cell.length_b   1.000
_cell.length_c   1.000
_cell.angle_alpha   90.00
_cell.angle_beta   90.00
_cell.angle_gamma   90.00
#
_symmetry.space_group_name_H-M   'P 1'
#
loop_
_entity.id
_entity.type
_entity.pdbx_description
1 polymer ?
#
loop_
_entity_poly.entity_id
_entity_poly.type
_entity_poly.pdbx_seq_one_letter_code
_entity_poly.pdbx_strand_id
1 'polypeptide(L)' 'QGFILDSFYDETQKPPSNSVNKRVIRFNNGTRIEIDRESNLLLVDAVGDVTIKATGTVTIDAPETIITGNATVEG' A
#
# COMPACT_ATOMS: atom_id res chain seq x y z
N GLN A 1 30.80 -11.04 18.05
CA GLN A 1 29.95 -10.84 16.86
C GLN A 1 29.10 -9.60 17.12
N GLY A 2 28.97 -8.70 16.13
CA GLY A 2 28.13 -7.50 16.23
C GLY A 2 26.98 -7.54 15.24
N PHE A 3 25.88 -6.87 15.57
CA PHE A 3 24.68 -6.74 14.74
C PHE A 3 24.27 -5.27 14.66
N ILE A 4 23.69 -4.87 13.54
CA ILE A 4 23.07 -3.55 13.36
C ILE A 4 21.56 -3.75 13.44
N LEU A 5 20.93 -3.02 14.34
CA LEU A 5 19.50 -2.75 14.31
C LEU A 5 19.31 -1.43 13.55
N ASP A 6 18.29 -1.39 12.70
CA ASP A 6 18.03 -0.27 11.80
C ASP A 6 17.63 1.02 12.57
N SER A 7 17.14 2.01 11.84
CA SER A 7 16.75 3.31 12.35
C SER A 7 15.58 3.28 13.34
N PHE A 8 15.55 4.31 14.19
CA PHE A 8 14.42 4.65 15.04
C PHE A 8 13.81 5.97 14.56
N TYR A 9 12.52 6.17 14.84
CA TYR A 9 11.85 7.44 14.56
C TYR A 9 12.40 8.57 15.43
N ASP A 10 12.41 9.78 14.88
CA ASP A 10 12.82 11.00 15.58
C ASP A 10 11.94 12.20 15.16
N GLU A 11 12.34 13.41 15.55
CA GLU A 11 11.59 14.63 15.24
C GLU A 11 11.53 14.93 13.74
N THR A 12 12.54 14.50 12.99
CA THR A 12 12.65 14.68 11.53
C THR A 12 11.96 13.55 10.77
N GLN A 13 11.96 12.33 11.31
CA GLN A 13 11.35 11.13 10.75
C GLN A 13 10.33 10.55 11.73
N LYS A 14 9.14 11.16 11.72
CA LYS A 14 8.01 10.73 12.55
C LYS A 14 7.41 9.42 12.05
N PRO A 15 6.74 8.64 12.92
CA PRO A 15 6.04 7.44 12.49
C PRO A 15 4.98 7.76 11.43
N PRO A 16 4.80 6.90 10.42
CA PRO A 16 3.89 7.15 9.30
C PRO A 16 2.40 7.06 9.67
N SER A 17 2.08 6.62 10.89
CA SER A 17 0.75 6.66 11.50
C SER A 17 0.89 6.72 13.02
N ASN A 18 -0.10 7.31 13.69
CA ASN A 18 -0.27 7.34 15.14
C ASN A 18 -1.33 6.35 15.65
N SER A 19 -1.91 5.52 14.77
CA SER A 19 -2.89 4.50 15.17
C SER A 19 -2.24 3.13 15.33
N VAL A 20 -2.58 2.45 16.42
CA VAL A 20 -2.18 1.06 16.66
C VAL A 20 -2.82 0.06 15.69
N ASN A 21 -3.94 0.43 15.07
CA ASN A 21 -4.67 -0.45 14.14
C ASN A 21 -4.00 -0.50 12.76
N LYS A 22 -3.16 0.49 12.44
CA LYS A 22 -2.61 0.72 11.09
C LYS A 22 -1.17 0.21 10.99
N ARG A 23 -0.90 -0.64 9.99
CA ARG A 23 0.47 -0.90 9.51
C ARG A 23 0.69 -0.12 8.23
N VAL A 24 1.74 0.70 8.17
CA VAL A 24 1.94 1.64 7.07
C VAL A 24 3.37 1.58 6.55
N ILE A 25 3.51 1.47 5.24
CA ILE A 25 4.74 1.75 4.50
C ILE A 25 4.50 3.08 3.77
N ARG A 26 5.34 4.08 4.03
CA ARG A 26 5.29 5.39 3.37
C ARG A 26 6.60 5.62 2.63
N PHE A 27 6.50 5.98 1.36
CA PHE A 27 7.64 6.33 0.52
C PHE A 27 7.83 7.84 0.46
N ASN A 28 9.05 8.29 0.15
CA ASN A 28 9.40 9.71 0.11
C ASN A 28 8.63 10.50 -0.97
N ASN A 29 8.18 9.84 -2.02
CA ASN A 29 7.37 10.43 -3.10
C ASN A 29 5.89 10.61 -2.71
N GLY A 30 5.48 10.19 -1.51
CA GLY A 30 4.11 10.27 -1.03
C GLY A 30 3.29 8.97 -1.18
N THR A 31 3.76 7.99 -1.96
CA THR A 31 3.09 6.69 -2.08
C THR A 31 2.96 6.01 -0.71
N ARG A 32 1.83 5.35 -0.47
CA ARG A 32 1.52 4.68 0.80
C ARG A 32 0.85 3.34 0.58
N ILE A 33 1.31 2.34 1.33
CA ILE A 33 0.65 1.04 1.47
C ILE A 33 0.24 0.87 2.92
N GLU A 34 -1.04 0.62 3.16
CA GLU A 34 -1.62 0.60 4.50
C GLU A 34 -2.55 -0.59 4.70
N ILE A 35 -2.43 -1.27 5.84
CA ILE A 35 -3.45 -2.17 6.36
C ILE A 35 -4.04 -1.53 7.61
N ASP A 36 -5.35 -1.33 7.61
CA ASP A 36 -6.13 -0.90 8.77
C ASP A 36 -7.02 -2.05 9.26
N ARG A 37 -6.72 -2.54 10.47
CA ARG A 37 -7.41 -3.69 11.08
C ARG A 37 -8.79 -3.33 11.64
N GLU A 38 -9.06 -2.05 11.85
CA GLU A 38 -10.35 -1.60 12.39
C GLU A 38 -11.42 -1.61 11.30
N SER A 39 -11.08 -1.10 10.12
CA SER A 39 -11.95 -1.09 8.93
C SER A 39 -11.79 -2.32 8.04
N ASN A 40 -10.80 -3.18 8.30
CA ASN A 40 -10.38 -4.28 7.44
C ASN A 40 -9.99 -3.84 6.02
N LEU A 41 -9.43 -2.64 5.89
CA LEU A 41 -9.01 -2.06 4.60
C LEU A 41 -7.52 -2.31 4.33
N LEU A 42 -7.22 -2.84 3.15
CA LEU A 42 -5.91 -2.73 2.52
C LEU A 42 -5.97 -1.60 1.48
N LEU A 43 -5.15 -0.56 1.66
CA LEU A 43 -5.02 0.57 0.75
C LEU A 43 -3.66 0.56 0.07
N VAL A 44 -3.68 0.69 -1.26
CA VAL A 44 -2.51 1.04 -2.08
C VAL A 44 -2.81 2.38 -2.72
N ASP A 45 -2.17 3.43 -2.22
CA ASP A 45 -2.33 4.81 -2.71
C ASP A 45 -1.00 5.25 -3.31
N ALA A 46 -0.92 5.24 -4.64
CA ALA A 46 0.28 5.54 -5.39
C ALA A 46 0.16 6.89 -6.08
N VAL A 47 1.22 7.70 -5.97
CA VAL A 47 1.31 8.99 -6.67
C VAL A 47 1.53 8.80 -8.19
N GLY A 48 2.10 7.66 -8.59
CA GLY A 48 2.33 7.30 -9.99
C GLY A 48 1.63 5.99 -10.38
N ASP A 49 1.96 5.49 -11.56
CA ASP A 49 1.32 4.30 -12.13
C ASP A 49 1.46 3.05 -11.25
N VAL A 50 0.38 2.27 -11.18
CA VAL A 50 0.37 0.94 -10.56
C VAL A 50 0.24 -0.10 -11.67
N THR A 51 1.25 -0.97 -11.77
CA THR A 51 1.26 -2.07 -12.73
C THR A 51 1.16 -3.40 -11.97
N ILE A 52 0.10 -4.18 -12.25
CA ILE A 52 -0.08 -5.54 -11.73
C ILE A 52 0.20 -6.51 -12.86
N LYS A 53 1.27 -7.32 -12.74
CA LYS A 53 1.67 -8.33 -13.72
C LYS A 53 1.70 -9.70 -13.07
N ALA A 54 1.07 -10.68 -13.71
CA ALA A 54 1.12 -12.08 -13.33
C ALA A 54 1.55 -12.92 -14.54
N THR A 55 2.33 -13.97 -14.30
CA THR A 55 2.67 -14.95 -15.35
C THR A 55 1.48 -15.84 -15.71
N GLY A 56 0.52 -15.99 -14.78
CA GLY A 56 -0.75 -16.65 -14.99
C GLY A 56 -1.89 -15.63 -14.97
N THR A 57 -2.83 -15.82 -14.05
CA THR A 57 -4.05 -15.00 -13.95
C THR A 57 -3.97 -13.99 -12.80
N VAL A 58 -4.53 -12.80 -13.02
CA VAL A 58 -4.93 -11.89 -11.94
C VAL A 58 -6.41 -12.14 -11.65
N THR A 59 -6.75 -12.57 -10.43
CA THR A 59 -8.15 -12.80 -10.02
C THR A 59 -8.61 -11.67 -9.13
N ILE A 60 -9.77 -11.09 -9.46
CA ILE A 60 -10.50 -10.13 -8.62
C ILE A 60 -11.80 -10.81 -8.22
N ASP A 61 -11.87 -11.28 -6.97
CA ASP A 61 -13.05 -11.94 -6.40
C ASP A 61 -13.70 -10.99 -5.38
N ALA A 62 -14.72 -10.28 -5.83
CA ALA A 62 -15.46 -9.30 -5.04
C ALA A 62 -16.92 -9.25 -5.49
N PRO A 63 -17.89 -9.00 -4.58
CA PRO A 63 -19.29 -8.82 -4.95
C PRO A 63 -19.52 -7.65 -5.91
N GLU A 64 -18.69 -6.61 -5.83
CA GLU A 64 -18.74 -5.42 -6.67
C GLU A 64 -17.33 -4.95 -7.01
N THR A 65 -17.12 -4.50 -8.26
CA THR A 65 -15.87 -3.88 -8.73
C THR A 65 -16.19 -2.53 -9.35
N ILE A 66 -15.52 -1.48 -8.88
CA ILE A 66 -15.72 -0.11 -9.35
C ILE A 66 -14.46 0.37 -10.09
N ILE A 67 -14.63 0.79 -11.35
CA ILE A 67 -13.60 1.46 -12.15
C ILE A 67 -14.11 2.88 -12.45
N THR A 68 -13.46 3.89 -11.89
CA THR A 68 -13.89 5.29 -11.99
C THR A 68 -13.39 6.01 -13.25
N GLY A 69 -12.43 5.41 -13.95
CA GLY A 69 -11.85 5.94 -15.19
C GLY A 69 -12.09 5.02 -16.39
N ASN A 70 -11.34 5.25 -17.47
CA ASN A 70 -11.42 4.43 -18.66
C ASN A 70 -10.88 3.01 -18.37
N ALA A 71 -11.57 2.01 -18.89
CA ALA A 71 -11.12 0.61 -18.88
C ALA A 71 -10.94 0.12 -20.32
N THR A 72 -9.73 -0.33 -20.64
CA THR A 72 -9.42 -0.99 -21.92
C THR A 72 -9.26 -2.49 -21.66
N VAL A 73 -9.96 -3.31 -22.43
CA VAL A 73 -9.79 -4.77 -22.44
C VAL A 73 -9.24 -5.17 -23.80
N GLU A 74 -8.00 -5.62 -23.82
CA GLU A 74 -7.33 -6.17 -25.01
C GLU A 74 -7.29 -7.69 -24.85
N GLY A 75 -8.15 -8.38 -25.62
CA GLY A 75 -8.28 -9.84 -25.63
C GLY A 75 -7.80 -10.46 -26.92
#